data_AF-A0A3M1C4E0-F1
#
_entry.id   AF-A0A3M1C4E0-F1
#
_cell.length_a   1.000
_cell.length_b   1.000
_cell.length_c   1.000
_cell.angle_alpha   90.00
_cell.angle_beta   90.00
_cell.angle_gamma   90.00
#
_symmetry.space_group_name_H-M   'P 1'
#
loop_
_entity.id
_entity.type
_entity.pdbx_description
1 polymer ?
#
loop_
_entity_poly.entity_id
_entity_poly.type
_entity_poly.pdbx_seq_one_letter_code
_entity_poly.pdbx_strand_id
1 'polypeptide(L)' 'MERTIIFNPGGDREPSKRRIAFGNPTNIMELNSVKYQWAFDLYKTMGFTNFWIPEEIPMNEDRKQYEKELSQYEKRA' A
#
# COMPACT_ATOMS: atom_id res chain seq x y z
N MET A 1 17.15 -0.70 -17.41
CA MET A 1 15.70 -0.90 -17.60
C MET A 1 15.13 0.36 -18.19
N GLU A 2 14.42 0.27 -19.32
CA GLU A 2 13.72 1.42 -19.90
C GLU A 2 12.52 1.80 -19.02
N ARG A 3 12.17 3.09 -18.98
CA ARG A 3 11.02 3.58 -18.21
C ARG A 3 9.73 3.07 -18.83
N THR A 4 8.77 2.70 -18.00
CA THR A 4 7.41 2.37 -18.44
C THR A 4 6.77 3.59 -19.10
N ILE A 5 6.26 3.43 -20.31
CA ILE A 5 5.46 4.44 -21.01
C ILE A 5 4.12 4.65 -20.30
N ILE A 6 3.48 5.82 -20.46
CA ILE A 6 2.21 6.12 -19.77
C ILE A 6 1.07 5.27 -20.32
N PHE A 7 1.02 5.09 -21.63
CA PHE A 7 -0.02 4.31 -22.30
C PHE A 7 0.56 3.61 -23.52
N ASN A 8 0.19 2.34 -23.69
CA ASN A 8 0.61 1.51 -24.81
C ASN A 8 -0.61 0.95 -25.55
N PRO A 9 -1.01 1.52 -26.70
CA PRO A 9 -2.18 1.05 -27.45
C PRO A 9 -2.00 -0.36 -28.05
N GLY A 10 -0.76 -0.79 -28.28
CA GLY A 10 -0.42 -2.13 -28.78
C GLY A 10 -0.15 -3.17 -27.69
N GLY A 11 -0.46 -2.86 -26.42
CA GLY A 11 -0.22 -3.74 -25.30
C GLY A 11 -1.18 -4.94 -25.25
N ASP A 12 -0.72 -6.04 -24.65
CA ASP A 12 -1.52 -7.23 -24.39
C ASP A 12 -2.57 -6.98 -23.29
N ARG A 13 -3.84 -7.23 -23.60
CA ARG A 13 -4.95 -7.14 -22.63
C ARG A 13 -5.22 -8.44 -21.87
N GLU A 14 -4.93 -9.59 -22.47
CA GLU A 14 -5.19 -10.90 -21.87
C GLU A 14 -4.45 -11.05 -20.52
N PRO A 15 -5.16 -11.38 -19.42
CA PRO A 15 -4.52 -11.56 -18.13
C PRO A 15 -3.41 -12.62 -18.12
N SER A 16 -3.55 -13.69 -18.91
CA SER A 16 -2.55 -14.76 -19.05
C SER A 16 -1.18 -14.25 -19.50
N LYS A 17 -1.15 -13.26 -20.39
CA LYS A 17 0.08 -12.67 -20.98
C LYS A 17 0.78 -11.66 -20.06
N ARG A 18 0.10 -11.13 -19.05
CA ARG A 18 0.66 -10.10 -18.14
C ARG A 18 1.85 -10.65 -17.34
N ARG A 19 2.87 -9.84 -17.10
CA ARG A 19 4.07 -10.21 -16.30
C ARG A 19 4.43 -9.06 -15.37
N ILE A 20 5.11 -9.35 -14.26
CA ILE A 20 5.55 -8.32 -13.31
C ILE A 20 6.68 -7.48 -13.94
N ALA A 21 7.60 -8.13 -14.65
CA ALA A 21 8.69 -7.49 -15.37
C ALA A 21 8.74 -7.98 -16.82
N PHE A 22 9.28 -7.15 -17.71
CA PHE A 22 9.48 -7.45 -19.14
C PHE A 22 8.21 -7.93 -19.88
N GLY A 23 7.03 -7.47 -19.46
CA GLY A 23 5.78 -7.68 -20.17
C GLY A 23 5.47 -6.57 -21.17
N ASN A 24 4.37 -6.73 -21.92
CA ASN A 24 3.85 -5.73 -22.87
C ASN A 24 2.48 -5.19 -22.40
N PRO A 25 2.40 -4.47 -21.25
CA PRO A 25 1.13 -3.97 -20.72
C PRO A 25 0.61 -2.78 -21.54
N THR A 26 -0.72 -2.56 -21.51
CA THR A 26 -1.35 -1.32 -22.00
C THR A 26 -1.21 -0.13 -21.05
N ASN A 27 -0.91 -0.41 -19.78
CA ASN A 27 -0.86 0.52 -18.63
C ASN A 27 -2.21 1.09 -18.18
N ILE A 28 -3.32 0.56 -18.70
CA ILE A 28 -4.66 0.83 -18.15
C ILE A 28 -4.87 -0.01 -16.89
N MET A 29 -5.34 0.62 -15.81
CA MET A 29 -5.71 -0.10 -14.59
C MET A 29 -7.10 -0.74 -14.74
N GLU A 30 -7.12 -2.03 -15.08
CA GLU A 30 -8.35 -2.84 -15.20
C GLU A 30 -8.53 -3.72 -13.95
N LEU A 31 -9.10 -3.16 -12.87
CA LEU A 31 -9.25 -3.88 -11.57
C LEU A 31 -10.16 -5.11 -11.63
N ASN A 32 -11.07 -5.18 -12.62
CA ASN A 32 -11.96 -6.34 -12.82
C ASN A 32 -11.26 -7.52 -13.52
N SER A 33 -10.07 -7.32 -14.08
CA SER A 33 -9.37 -8.31 -14.90
C SER A 33 -7.89 -8.32 -14.55
N VAL A 34 -7.56 -8.78 -13.35
CA VAL A 34 -6.17 -8.86 -12.85
C VAL A 34 -5.60 -10.26 -13.05
N LYS A 35 -4.29 -10.37 -13.32
CA LYS A 35 -3.59 -11.66 -13.36
C LYS A 35 -3.32 -12.23 -11.97
N TYR A 36 -2.95 -11.35 -11.04
CA TYR A 36 -2.50 -11.71 -9.70
C TYR A 36 -3.58 -11.36 -8.68
N GLN A 37 -4.40 -12.33 -8.32
CA GLN A 37 -5.53 -12.12 -7.40
C GLN A 37 -5.08 -11.60 -6.03
N TRP A 38 -3.96 -12.11 -5.52
CA TRP A 38 -3.38 -11.66 -4.24
C TRP A 38 -3.07 -10.15 -4.22
N ALA A 39 -2.73 -9.55 -5.36
CA ALA A 39 -2.41 -8.13 -5.44
C ALA A 39 -3.68 -7.28 -5.28
N PHE A 40 -4.80 -7.75 -5.83
CA PHE A 40 -6.09 -7.12 -5.64
C PHE A 40 -6.62 -7.29 -4.21
N ASP A 41 -6.37 -8.44 -3.59
CA ASP A 41 -6.70 -8.66 -2.19
C ASP A 41 -5.89 -7.74 -1.27
N LEU A 42 -4.59 -7.59 -1.53
CA LEU A 42 -3.73 -6.64 -0.83
C LEU A 42 -4.23 -5.19 -0.99
N TYR A 43 -4.57 -4.78 -2.22
CA TYR A 43 -5.15 -3.45 -2.48
C TYR A 43 -6.39 -3.19 -1.63
N LYS A 44 -7.30 -4.18 -1.54
CA LYS A 44 -8.51 -4.05 -0.72
C LYS A 44 -8.18 -3.90 0.77
N THR A 45 -7.31 -4.75 1.30
CA THR A 45 -6.93 -4.71 2.72
C THR A 45 -6.26 -3.39 3.08
N MET A 46 -5.34 -2.89 2.25
CA MET A 46 -4.63 -1.64 2.51
C MET A 46 -5.54 -0.42 2.38
N GLY A 47 -6.37 -0.37 1.33
CA GLY A 47 -7.14 0.83 0.99
C GLY A 47 -8.44 1.02 1.77
N PHE A 48 -9.05 -0.07 2.26
CA PHE A 48 -10.40 0.00 2.84
C PHE A 48 -10.50 -0.57 4.25
N THR A 49 -9.60 -1.47 4.64
CA THR A 49 -9.70 -2.15 5.95
C THR A 49 -8.77 -1.55 6.98
N ASN A 50 -7.54 -1.19 6.59
CA ASN A 50 -6.49 -0.75 7.53
C ASN A 50 -6.21 0.75 7.46
N PHE A 51 -7.12 1.54 6.91
CA PHE A 51 -6.98 2.99 6.91
C PHE A 51 -7.17 3.52 8.34
N TRP A 52 -6.21 4.29 8.84
CA TRP A 52 -6.29 4.96 10.13
C TRP A 52 -5.61 6.33 10.05
N ILE A 53 -6.07 7.25 10.90
CA ILE A 53 -5.52 8.60 11.01
C ILE A 53 -4.90 8.74 12.41
N PRO A 54 -3.62 9.14 12.54
CA PRO A 54 -2.96 9.24 13.84
C PRO A 54 -3.66 10.12 14.87
N GLU A 55 -4.22 11.24 14.42
CA GLU A 55 -4.90 12.22 15.28
C GLU A 55 -6.23 11.70 15.87
N GLU A 56 -6.77 10.59 15.38
CA GLU A 56 -7.95 9.93 15.95
C GLU A 56 -7.63 9.18 17.26
N ILE A 57 -6.35 8.90 17.52
CA ILE A 57 -5.90 8.23 18.74
C ILE A 57 -5.57 9.29 19.81
N PRO A 58 -6.31 9.35 20.93
CA PRO A 58 -6.09 10.37 21.94
C PRO A 58 -4.82 10.09 22.77
N MET A 59 -3.90 11.06 22.80
CA MET A 59 -2.59 10.96 23.49
C MET A 59 -2.55 11.67 24.87
N ASN A 60 -3.71 12.02 25.43
CA ASN A 60 -3.78 12.84 26.65
C ASN A 60 -3.21 12.14 27.89
N GLU A 61 -3.43 10.83 28.03
CA GLU A 61 -2.92 10.04 29.15
C GLU A 61 -1.43 9.71 28.95
N ASP A 62 -1.05 9.28 27.75
CA ASP A 62 0.34 9.04 27.36
C ASP A 62 1.24 10.24 27.69
N ARG A 63 0.76 11.46 27.43
CA ARG A 63 1.47 12.69 27.82
C ARG A 63 1.73 12.76 29.33
N LYS A 64 0.71 12.51 30.16
CA LYS A 64 0.84 12.57 31.63
C LYS A 64 1.81 11.51 32.15
N GLN A 65 1.69 10.29 31.63
CA GLN A 65 2.55 9.16 32.01
C GLN A 65 4.00 9.41 31.61
N TYR A 66 4.22 9.94 30.40
CA TYR A 66 5.54 10.31 29.94
C TYR A 66 6.18 11.37 30.84
N GLU A 67 5.43 12.38 31.29
CA GLU A 67 5.98 13.44 32.15
C GLU A 67 6.27 12.96 33.58
N LYS A 68 5.40 12.13 34.17
CA LYS A 68 5.37 11.89 35.62
C LYS A 68 5.73 10.47 36.06
N GLU A 69 5.54 9.46 35.21
CA GLU A 69 5.55 8.06 35.63
C GLU A 69 6.73 7.28 35.05
N LEU A 70 7.15 7.56 33.81
CA LEU A 70 8.24 6.83 33.18
C LEU A 70 9.60 7.13 33.82
N SER A 71 10.36 6.06 34.09
CA SER A 71 11.75 6.13 34.52
C SER A 71 12.67 6.61 33.38
N GLN A 72 13.87 7.05 33.73
CA GLN A 72 14.87 7.48 32.74
C GLN A 72 15.29 6.35 31.80
N TYR A 73 15.25 5.09 32.26
CA TYR A 73 15.58 3.94 31.43
C TYR A 73 14.48 3.65 30.40
N GLU A 74 13.21 3.74 30.79
CA GLU A 74 12.07 3.54 29.88
C GLU A 74 11.96 4.63 28.82
N LYS A 75 12.27 5.89 29.17
CA LYS A 75 12.29 7.00 28.19
C LYS A 75 13.42 6.90 27.17
N ARG A 76 14.48 6.14 27.47
CA ARG A 76 15.66 6.00 26.61
C ARG A 76 15.53 4.85 25.61
N ALA A 77 14.72 3.84 25.91
CA ALA A 77 14.51 2.68 25.06
C ALA A 77 13.91 3.07 23.70
#